data_AF-A0A955S1I3-F1
#
_entry.id   AF-A0A955S1I3-F1
#
_cell.length_a   1.000
_cell.length_b   1.000
_cell.length_c   1.000
_cell.angle_alpha   90.00
_cell.angle_beta   90.00
_cell.angle_gamma   90.00
#
_symmetry.space_group_name_H-M   'P 1'
#
loop_
_entity.id
_entity.type
_entity.pdbx_description
1 polymer ?
#
loop_
_entity_poly.entity_id
_entity_poly.type
_entity_poly.pdbx_seq_one_letter_code
_entity_poly.pdbx_strand_id
1 'polypeptide(L)'
;MKKYSWITAFLLLAVLSACTATKSREDILRQAEVIREEFLEKQPEVLAETAAAPPPVFSLPEPAPEAVPPAEAPEVAAVPATAGVPAEPPRLRPVRNEKLYFKARYLGMTVAELTTEVVERKYHKGVPVIVFKATGKTTDPFSKVFPIEDIFISYMDEQRKRVVYREEYRSEGKYRKHSFVEFDYDKGLAFFYNDVDKTRKEIPI
;
A
#
# COMPACT_ATOMS: atom_id res chain seq x y z
N MET A 1 24.59 -7.93 -7.52
CA MET A 1 24.57 -7.04 -6.33
C MET A 1 23.14 -6.97 -5.82
N LYS A 2 22.87 -7.40 -4.59
CA LYS A 2 21.52 -7.43 -4.01
C LYS A 2 21.10 -6.00 -3.65
N LYS A 3 20.09 -5.45 -4.35
CA LYS A 3 19.46 -4.17 -4.03
C LYS A 3 18.65 -4.37 -2.75
N TYR A 4 19.22 -4.04 -1.60
CA TYR A 4 18.44 -3.92 -0.37
C TYR A 4 17.52 -2.70 -0.50
N SER A 5 16.21 -2.92 -0.44
CA SER A 5 15.23 -1.84 -0.38
C SER A 5 15.51 -1.03 0.89
N TRP A 6 15.66 0.28 0.78
CA TRP A 6 16.06 1.15 1.90
C TRP A 6 15.10 1.06 3.09
N ILE A 7 13.85 0.67 2.82
CA ILE A 7 12.83 0.33 3.83
C ILE A 7 13.29 -0.83 4.72
N THR A 8 13.95 -1.86 4.17
CA THR A 8 14.49 -3.00 4.94
C THR A 8 15.68 -2.63 5.81
N ALA A 9 16.57 -1.73 5.37
CA ALA A 9 17.67 -1.24 6.20
C ALA A 9 17.15 -0.40 7.37
N PHE A 10 16.13 0.43 7.12
CA PHE A 10 15.54 1.30 8.12
C PHE A 10 14.74 0.52 9.18
N LEU A 11 13.98 -0.50 8.76
CA LEU A 11 13.31 -1.44 9.66
C LEU A 11 14.30 -2.27 10.47
N LEU A 12 15.46 -2.64 9.91
CA LEU A 12 16.53 -3.31 10.65
C LEU A 12 17.12 -2.42 11.75
N LEU A 13 17.33 -1.13 11.46
CA LEU A 13 17.91 -0.17 12.41
C LEU A 13 16.92 0.19 13.54
N ALA A 14 15.65 0.39 13.20
CA ALA A 14 14.58 0.64 14.18
C ALA A 14 14.38 -0.57 15.11
N VAL A 15 14.56 -1.79 14.60
CA VAL A 15 14.54 -3.01 15.42
C VAL A 15 15.78 -3.15 16.29
N LEU A 16 16.97 -2.89 15.76
CA LEU A 16 18.20 -2.92 16.55
C LEU A 16 18.12 -1.93 17.71
N SER A 17 17.43 -0.79 17.52
CA SER A 17 17.11 0.18 18.58
C SER A 17 16.09 -0.34 19.60
N ALA A 18 15.15 -1.20 19.21
CA ALA A 18 14.12 -1.76 20.10
C ALA A 18 14.59 -3.02 20.86
N CYS A 19 15.59 -3.74 20.35
CA CYS A 19 16.12 -4.97 20.97
C CYS A 19 17.07 -4.74 22.15
N THR A 20 17.55 -3.51 22.40
CA THR A 20 18.30 -3.22 23.64
C THR A 20 17.33 -2.90 24.77
N ALA A 21 16.76 -3.95 25.35
CA ALA A 21 15.93 -3.91 26.55
C ALA A 21 16.76 -3.40 27.74
N THR A 22 16.64 -2.10 28.04
CA THR A 22 17.01 -1.35 29.28
C THR A 22 17.23 0.14 29.01
N LYS A 23 17.03 0.62 27.79
CA LYS A 23 17.18 2.05 27.50
C LYS A 23 16.01 2.87 28.05
N SER A 24 16.36 3.97 28.72
CA SER A 24 15.42 4.97 29.21
C SER A 24 14.59 5.52 28.04
N ARG A 25 13.37 6.00 28.32
CA ARG A 25 12.54 6.73 27.32
C ARG A 25 13.34 7.86 26.65
N GLU A 26 14.24 8.49 27.40
CA GLU A 26 15.12 9.56 26.89
C GLU A 26 16.14 9.05 25.87
N ASP A 27 16.66 7.82 26.05
CA ASP A 27 17.60 7.22 25.12
C ASP A 27 16.92 6.83 23.80
N ILE A 28 15.67 6.35 23.87
CA ILE A 28 14.88 6.04 22.67
C ILE A 28 14.60 7.32 21.88
N LEU A 29 14.26 8.41 22.56
CA LEU A 29 14.00 9.71 21.92
C LEU A 29 15.27 10.29 21.29
N ARG A 30 16.41 10.23 21.99
CA ARG A 30 17.72 10.64 21.44
C ARG A 30 18.10 9.81 20.23
N GLN A 31 17.90 8.49 20.28
CA GLN A 31 18.22 7.61 19.16
C GLN A 31 17.30 7.87 17.95
N ALA A 32 16.02 8.18 18.18
CA ALA A 32 15.11 8.62 17.13
C ALA A 32 15.50 9.97 16.53
N GLU A 33 16.00 10.92 17.33
CA GLU A 33 16.53 12.20 16.83
C GLU A 33 17.78 12.00 15.97
N VAL A 34 18.73 11.17 16.39
CA VAL A 34 19.93 10.86 15.60
C VAL A 34 19.56 10.25 14.25
N ILE A 35 18.64 9.28 14.25
CA ILE A 35 18.16 8.65 13.00
C ILE A 35 17.45 9.68 12.10
N ARG A 36 16.69 10.60 12.69
CA ARG A 36 16.00 11.66 11.94
C ARG A 36 16.99 12.63 11.29
N GLU A 37 18.03 13.06 12.01
CA GLU A 37 19.06 13.95 11.47
C GLU A 37 19.87 13.27 10.37
N GLU A 38 20.30 12.02 10.56
CA GLU A 38 20.99 11.25 9.51
C GLU A 38 20.13 11.07 8.25
N PHE A 39 18.82 10.87 8.43
CA PHE A 39 17.89 10.77 7.31
C PHE A 39 17.75 12.10 6.55
N LEU A 40 17.65 13.22 7.27
CA LEU A 40 17.55 14.56 6.68
C LEU A 40 18.83 14.95 5.94
N GLU A 41 20.00 14.60 6.49
CA GLU A 41 21.30 14.88 5.87
C GLU A 41 21.50 14.10 4.56
N LYS A 42 20.99 12.87 4.47
CA LYS A 42 21.12 12.01 3.28
C LYS A 42 20.03 12.21 2.22
N GLN A 43 18.92 12.85 2.55
CA GLN A 43 17.86 13.17 1.58
C GLN A 43 18.33 13.90 0.30
N PRO A 44 19.16 14.96 0.38
CA PRO A 44 19.57 15.70 -0.83
C PRO A 44 20.40 14.84 -1.79
N GLU A 45 21.22 13.91 -1.30
CA GLU A 45 22.00 13.01 -2.15
C GLU A 45 21.10 12.03 -2.92
N VAL A 46 20.08 11.48 -2.27
CA VAL A 46 19.10 10.58 -2.90
C VAL A 46 18.25 11.31 -3.93
N LEU A 47 17.83 12.53 -3.61
CA LEU A 47 17.07 13.37 -4.53
C LEU A 47 17.93 13.77 -5.74
N ALA A 48 19.22 14.05 -5.55
CA ALA A 48 20.15 14.34 -6.63
C ALA A 48 20.41 13.11 -7.52
N GLU A 49 20.59 11.92 -6.93
CA GLU A 49 20.77 10.68 -7.68
C GLU A 49 19.51 10.30 -8.47
N THR A 50 18.32 10.53 -7.89
CA THR A 50 17.03 10.31 -8.55
C THR A 50 16.77 11.33 -9.67
N ALA A 51 17.23 12.57 -9.52
CA ALA A 51 17.09 13.62 -10.54
C ALA A 51 18.10 13.47 -11.70
N ALA A 52 19.27 12.88 -11.45
CA ALA A 52 20.30 12.61 -12.47
C ALA A 52 20.06 11.31 -13.25
N ALA A 53 19.22 10.41 -12.74
CA ALA A 53 18.84 9.20 -13.46
C ALA A 53 17.93 9.56 -14.64
N PRO A 54 18.21 9.10 -15.88
CA PRO A 54 17.26 9.23 -16.97
C PRO A 54 15.93 8.57 -16.56
N PRO A 55 14.79 9.16 -16.93
CA PRO A 55 13.49 8.58 -16.59
C PRO A 55 13.48 7.12 -17.02
N PRO A 56 13.03 6.19 -16.16
CA PRO A 56 13.03 4.78 -16.50
C PRO A 56 12.24 4.61 -17.79
N VAL A 57 12.94 4.19 -18.85
CA VAL A 57 12.30 3.86 -20.12
C VAL A 57 11.46 2.62 -19.85
N PHE A 58 10.17 2.84 -19.64
CA PHE A 58 9.21 1.78 -19.43
C PHE A 58 8.97 1.11 -20.78
N SER A 59 9.84 0.16 -21.10
CA SER A 59 9.62 -0.73 -22.24
C SER A 59 8.47 -1.65 -21.83
N LEU A 60 7.35 -1.57 -22.55
CA LEU A 60 6.32 -2.60 -22.43
C LEU A 60 7.02 -3.95 -22.63
N PRO A 61 6.77 -4.94 -21.76
CA PRO A 61 7.33 -6.27 -21.98
C PRO A 61 6.89 -6.72 -23.38
N GLU A 62 7.87 -7.10 -24.21
CA GLU A 62 7.57 -7.75 -25.48
C GLU A 62 6.59 -8.90 -25.20
N PRO A 63 5.56 -9.08 -26.06
CA PRO A 63 4.61 -10.18 -25.90
C PRO A 63 5.41 -11.47 -25.78
N ALA A 64 5.24 -12.15 -24.65
CA ALA A 64 6.01 -13.33 -24.33
C ALA A 64 5.89 -14.34 -25.49
N PRO A 65 7.01 -14.87 -26.01
CA PRO A 65 6.94 -15.99 -26.93
C PRO A 65 6.17 -17.14 -26.26
N GLU A 66 5.31 -17.80 -27.02
CA GLU A 66 4.49 -18.92 -26.56
C GLU A 66 5.31 -19.87 -25.67
N ALA A 67 4.84 -20.04 -24.44
CA ALA A 67 5.58 -20.71 -23.38
C ALA A 67 5.93 -22.14 -23.77
N VAL A 68 7.23 -22.40 -23.99
CA VAL A 68 7.81 -23.72 -23.82
C VAL A 68 7.61 -24.12 -22.35
N PRO A 69 7.10 -25.32 -22.04
CA PRO A 69 6.86 -25.74 -20.66
C PRO A 69 8.19 -25.68 -19.87
N PRO A 70 8.24 -24.98 -18.72
CA PRO A 70 9.48 -24.83 -17.98
C PRO A 70 9.88 -26.17 -17.34
N ALA A 71 11.14 -26.56 -17.58
CA ALA A 71 11.83 -27.56 -16.81
C ALA A 71 11.97 -27.08 -15.34
N GLU A 72 11.73 -28.03 -14.44
CA GLU A 72 11.76 -27.97 -12.97
C GLU A 72 12.43 -26.73 -12.33
N ALA A 73 11.60 -25.88 -11.73
CA ALA A 73 12.05 -24.83 -10.82
C ALA A 73 12.28 -25.40 -9.40
N PRO A 74 13.26 -24.89 -8.63
CA PRO A 74 13.55 -25.38 -7.30
C PRO A 74 12.40 -25.12 -6.31
N GLU A 75 12.10 -26.17 -5.55
CA GLU A 75 11.07 -26.28 -4.53
C GLU A 75 11.23 -25.21 -3.43
N VAL A 76 10.39 -24.17 -3.50
CA VAL A 76 10.27 -23.19 -2.42
C VAL A 76 9.47 -23.85 -1.30
N ALA A 77 10.13 -24.09 -0.17
CA ALA A 77 9.57 -24.71 1.03
C ALA A 77 8.18 -24.12 1.38
N ALA A 78 7.16 -24.96 1.25
CA ALA A 78 5.79 -24.64 1.56
C ALA A 78 5.63 -24.24 3.04
N VAL A 79 4.96 -23.12 3.27
CA VAL A 79 4.43 -22.76 4.59
C VAL A 79 3.45 -23.87 5.00
N PRO A 80 3.56 -24.46 6.21
CA PRO A 80 2.70 -25.58 6.60
C PRO A 80 1.24 -25.16 6.60
N ALA A 81 0.45 -25.85 5.77
CA ALA A 81 -0.99 -25.71 5.70
C ALA A 81 -1.62 -26.10 7.04
N THR A 82 -2.24 -25.14 7.72
CA THR A 82 -3.10 -25.40 8.87
C THR A 82 -4.24 -26.34 8.45
N ALA A 83 -4.33 -27.49 9.10
CA ALA A 83 -5.30 -28.53 8.77
C ALA A 83 -6.76 -28.08 8.95
N GLY A 84 -7.50 -28.09 7.84
CA GLY A 84 -8.81 -28.74 7.77
C GLY A 84 -10.01 -28.08 8.45
N VAL A 85 -10.29 -26.80 8.19
CA VAL A 85 -11.69 -26.35 8.17
C VAL A 85 -12.22 -26.60 6.76
N PRO A 86 -13.34 -27.33 6.55
CA PRO A 86 -13.94 -27.46 5.23
C PRO A 86 -14.25 -26.05 4.71
N ALA A 87 -13.51 -25.63 3.68
CA ALA A 87 -13.68 -24.34 3.07
C ALA A 87 -15.07 -24.31 2.42
N GLU A 88 -16.00 -23.56 3.02
CA GLU A 88 -17.28 -23.21 2.40
C GLU A 88 -16.96 -22.62 1.01
N PRO A 89 -17.68 -23.00 -0.06
CA PRO A 89 -17.41 -22.48 -1.39
C PRO A 89 -17.38 -20.94 -1.35
N PRO A 90 -16.40 -20.30 -2.02
CA PRO A 90 -16.24 -18.86 -1.96
C PRO A 90 -17.55 -18.19 -2.37
N ARG A 91 -18.13 -17.42 -1.45
CA ARG A 91 -19.38 -16.71 -1.72
C ARG A 91 -19.11 -15.71 -2.84
N LEU A 92 -19.85 -15.86 -3.94
CA LEU A 92 -19.63 -15.10 -5.19
C LEU A 92 -19.96 -13.59 -5.07
N ARG A 93 -20.57 -13.15 -3.96
CA ARG A 93 -20.99 -11.76 -3.76
C ARG A 93 -20.54 -11.28 -2.39
N PRO A 94 -19.79 -10.16 -2.30
CA PRO A 94 -19.45 -9.55 -1.03
C PRO A 94 -20.73 -9.19 -0.28
N VAL A 95 -20.79 -9.57 0.99
CA VAL A 95 -21.93 -9.25 1.86
C VAL A 95 -21.76 -7.83 2.38
N ARG A 96 -22.85 -7.06 2.49
CA ARG A 96 -22.79 -5.73 3.08
C ARG A 96 -22.25 -5.82 4.51
N ASN A 97 -21.35 -4.91 4.88
CA ASN A 97 -20.64 -4.89 6.17
C ASN A 97 -19.68 -6.07 6.41
N GLU A 98 -19.34 -6.84 5.37
CA GLU A 98 -18.24 -7.80 5.46
C GLU A 98 -16.93 -7.03 5.65
N LYS A 99 -16.17 -7.42 6.68
CA LYS A 99 -14.89 -6.80 7.03
C LYS A 99 -13.80 -7.86 7.09
N LEU A 100 -12.71 -7.59 6.38
CA LEU A 100 -11.48 -8.36 6.50
C LEU A 100 -10.47 -7.52 7.26
N TYR A 101 -9.81 -8.15 8.23
CA TYR A 101 -8.81 -7.51 9.07
C TYR A 101 -7.48 -8.22 8.87
N PHE A 102 -6.48 -7.43 8.52
CA PHE A 102 -5.12 -7.89 8.30
C PHE A 102 -4.19 -7.19 9.29
N LYS A 103 -3.20 -7.93 9.78
CA LYS A 103 -2.15 -7.43 10.66
C LYS A 103 -0.81 -7.61 9.97
N ALA A 104 -0.12 -6.51 9.69
CA ALA A 104 1.25 -6.55 9.24
C ALA A 104 2.14 -6.79 10.47
N ARG A 105 2.95 -7.85 10.41
CA ARG A 105 3.90 -8.20 11.47
C ARG A 105 5.33 -8.03 11.00
N TYR A 106 6.18 -7.49 11.86
CA TYR A 106 7.62 -7.42 11.67
C TYR A 106 8.30 -7.89 12.96
N LEU A 107 9.14 -8.92 12.85
CA LEU A 107 9.80 -9.58 13.99
C LEU A 107 8.85 -9.91 15.15
N GLY A 108 7.71 -10.50 14.82
CA GLY A 108 6.69 -10.89 15.80
C GLY A 108 5.84 -9.74 16.34
N MET A 109 6.24 -8.48 16.13
CA MET A 109 5.47 -7.30 16.54
C MET A 109 4.45 -6.93 15.45
N THR A 110 3.24 -6.53 15.84
CA THR A 110 2.29 -5.94 14.89
C THR A 110 2.66 -4.48 14.67
N VAL A 111 2.93 -4.10 13.42
CA VAL A 111 3.39 -2.75 13.04
C VAL A 111 2.29 -1.92 12.37
N ALA A 112 1.33 -2.59 11.73
CA ALA A 112 0.20 -1.94 11.08
C ALA A 112 -1.01 -2.87 11.01
N GLU A 113 -2.18 -2.25 10.90
CA GLU A 113 -3.46 -2.89 10.68
C GLU A 113 -4.05 -2.39 9.36
N LEU A 114 -4.59 -3.30 8.57
CA LEU A 114 -5.35 -2.99 7.37
C LEU A 114 -6.74 -3.59 7.52
N THR A 115 -7.76 -2.75 7.41
CA THR A 115 -9.17 -3.17 7.42
C THR A 115 -9.76 -2.91 6.04
N THR A 116 -10.37 -3.91 5.43
CA THR A 116 -11.14 -3.72 4.19
C THR A 116 -12.59 -4.07 4.45
N GLU A 117 -13.51 -3.19 4.11
CA GLU A 117 -14.94 -3.36 4.34
C GLU A 117 -15.78 -3.06 3.10
N VAL A 118 -16.87 -3.83 2.94
CA VAL A 118 -17.93 -3.54 1.97
C VAL A 118 -18.93 -2.61 2.63
N VAL A 119 -18.87 -1.32 2.29
CA VAL A 119 -19.65 -0.28 2.96
C VAL A 119 -21.12 -0.37 2.57
N GLU A 120 -21.39 -0.26 1.27
CA GLU A 120 -22.75 -0.15 0.74
C GLU A 120 -22.80 -0.47 -0.75
N ARG A 121 -24.03 -0.56 -1.26
CA ARG A 121 -24.35 -0.58 -2.68
C ARG A 121 -25.16 0.67 -2.99
N LYS A 122 -24.78 1.43 -4.00
CA LYS A 122 -25.47 2.66 -4.39
C LYS A 122 -25.32 2.92 -5.88
N TYR A 123 -25.98 3.96 -6.38
CA TYR A 123 -25.74 4.46 -7.73
C TYR A 123 -24.70 5.57 -7.71
N HIS A 124 -23.72 5.50 -8.60
CA HIS A 124 -22.76 6.56 -8.86
C HIS A 124 -22.85 6.96 -10.32
N LYS A 125 -23.26 8.20 -10.60
CA LYS A 125 -23.52 8.71 -11.96
C LYS A 125 -24.42 7.78 -12.81
N GLY A 126 -25.44 7.21 -12.19
CA GLY A 126 -26.38 6.28 -12.85
C GLY A 126 -25.89 4.83 -12.96
N VAL A 127 -24.66 4.53 -12.55
CA VAL A 127 -24.11 3.16 -12.56
C VAL A 127 -24.30 2.51 -11.18
N PRO A 128 -24.86 1.29 -11.09
CA PRO A 128 -24.91 0.55 -9.83
C PRO A 128 -23.50 0.11 -9.42
N VAL A 129 -23.09 0.52 -8.22
CA VAL A 129 -21.74 0.29 -7.70
C VAL A 129 -21.75 -0.30 -6.30
N ILE A 130 -20.74 -1.13 -6.02
CA ILE A 130 -20.36 -1.58 -4.67
C ILE A 130 -19.26 -0.65 -4.16
N VAL A 131 -19.43 -0.12 -2.96
CA VAL A 131 -18.44 0.75 -2.31
C VAL A 131 -17.59 -0.10 -1.37
N PHE A 132 -16.30 -0.16 -1.65
CA PHE A 132 -15.29 -0.75 -0.78
C PHE A 132 -14.52 0.36 -0.08
N LYS A 133 -14.22 0.16 1.21
CA LYS A 133 -13.35 1.03 1.97
C LYS A 133 -12.20 0.21 2.55
N ALA A 134 -10.98 0.63 2.25
CA ALA A 134 -9.78 0.11 2.89
C ALA A 134 -9.21 1.17 3.82
N THR A 135 -8.85 0.79 5.03
CA THR A 135 -8.24 1.67 6.04
C THR A 135 -6.98 1.03 6.55
N GLY A 136 -5.84 1.64 6.26
CA GLY A 136 -4.53 1.25 6.75
C GLY A 136 -4.09 2.18 7.87
N LYS A 137 -3.65 1.64 9.00
CA LYS A 137 -3.09 2.44 10.10
C LYS A 137 -1.91 1.76 10.77
N THR A 138 -0.95 2.54 11.22
CA THR A 138 0.12 2.05 12.09
C THR A 138 -0.38 1.82 13.51
N THR A 139 0.06 0.75 14.15
CA THR A 139 -0.29 0.44 15.54
C THR A 139 0.63 1.14 16.52
N ASP A 140 0.17 1.34 17.76
CA ASP A 140 1.03 1.80 18.84
C ASP A 140 2.07 0.71 19.19
N PRO A 141 3.34 1.06 19.48
CA PRO A 141 3.89 2.41 19.60
C PRO A 141 4.39 3.02 18.27
N PHE A 142 4.36 2.28 17.16
CA PHE A 142 4.91 2.70 15.86
C PHE A 142 4.26 3.98 15.31
N SER A 143 2.96 4.16 15.59
CA SER A 143 2.21 5.39 15.30
C SER A 143 2.88 6.66 15.85
N LYS A 144 3.66 6.58 16.95
CA LYS A 144 4.33 7.75 17.56
C LYS A 144 5.54 8.21 16.74
N VAL A 145 6.18 7.29 16.02
CA VAL A 145 7.35 7.59 15.19
C VAL A 145 6.92 7.84 13.76
N PHE A 146 5.99 7.02 13.26
CA PHE A 146 5.46 7.07 11.89
C PHE A 146 3.95 6.94 11.92
N PRO A 147 3.20 8.01 12.22
CA PRO A 147 1.75 7.96 12.19
C PRO A 147 1.29 7.84 10.75
N ILE A 148 0.75 6.69 10.38
CA ILE A 148 0.11 6.45 9.09
C ILE A 148 -1.37 6.18 9.34
N GLU A 149 -2.22 6.91 8.63
CA GLU A 149 -3.66 6.69 8.53
C GLU A 149 -4.11 6.96 7.09
N ASP A 150 -4.31 5.90 6.34
CA ASP A 150 -4.70 5.95 4.94
C ASP A 150 -6.08 5.34 4.75
N ILE A 151 -6.94 6.03 4.02
CA ILE A 151 -8.29 5.59 3.67
C ILE A 151 -8.42 5.61 2.15
N PHE A 152 -8.73 4.45 1.59
CA PHE A 152 -9.04 4.29 0.17
C PHE A 152 -10.49 3.89 0.03
N ILE A 153 -11.24 4.61 -0.80
CA ILE A 153 -12.63 4.28 -1.11
C ILE A 153 -12.72 3.98 -2.60
N SER A 154 -13.18 2.78 -2.95
CA SER A 154 -13.28 2.32 -4.33
C SER A 154 -14.73 2.01 -4.67
N TYR A 155 -15.19 2.55 -5.80
CA TYR A 155 -16.53 2.36 -6.33
C TYR A 155 -16.41 1.41 -7.50
N MET A 156 -16.93 0.20 -7.36
CA MET A 156 -16.82 -0.85 -8.36
C MET A 156 -18.16 -1.12 -9.02
N ASP A 157 -18.20 -1.09 -10.35
CA ASP A 157 -19.37 -1.45 -11.16
C ASP A 157 -19.82 -2.89 -10.84
N GLU A 158 -21.10 -3.05 -10.48
CA GLU A 158 -21.67 -4.34 -10.13
C GLU A 158 -21.72 -5.32 -11.30
N GLN A 159 -21.88 -4.84 -12.53
CA GLN A 159 -22.00 -5.67 -13.72
C GLN A 159 -20.63 -5.93 -14.33
N ARG A 160 -19.85 -4.87 -14.57
CA ARG A 160 -18.57 -4.94 -15.27
C ARG A 160 -17.38 -5.29 -14.37
N LYS A 161 -17.57 -5.30 -13.04
CA LYS A 161 -16.55 -5.65 -12.03
C LYS A 161 -15.27 -4.80 -12.14
N ARG A 162 -15.40 -3.55 -12.56
CA ARG A 162 -14.29 -2.60 -12.73
C ARG A 162 -14.50 -1.37 -11.86
N VAL A 163 -13.41 -0.75 -11.41
CA VAL A 163 -13.47 0.45 -10.57
C VAL A 163 -13.81 1.65 -11.45
N VAL A 164 -14.92 2.33 -11.15
CA VAL A 164 -15.36 3.53 -11.90
C VAL A 164 -14.89 4.82 -11.24
N TYR A 165 -14.66 4.78 -9.94
CA TYR A 165 -14.23 5.95 -9.17
C TYR A 165 -13.48 5.51 -7.92
N ARG A 166 -12.42 6.25 -7.55
CA ARG A 166 -11.59 5.97 -6.38
C ARG A 166 -11.27 7.27 -5.64
N GLU A 167 -11.39 7.26 -4.33
CA GLU A 167 -10.92 8.31 -3.44
C GLU A 167 -9.76 7.80 -2.58
N GLU A 168 -8.82 8.68 -2.29
CA GLU A 168 -7.63 8.44 -1.49
C GLU A 168 -7.47 9.61 -0.51
N TYR A 169 -7.55 9.30 0.78
CA TYR A 169 -7.19 10.18 1.88
C TYR A 169 -5.93 9.58 2.52
N ARG A 170 -4.80 10.28 2.45
CA ARG A 170 -3.55 9.82 3.05
C ARG A 170 -3.06 10.77 4.10
N SER A 171 -2.69 10.21 5.25
CA SER A 171 -2.16 10.93 6.39
C SER A 171 -0.92 10.20 6.90
N GLU A 172 0.24 10.60 6.41
CA GLU A 172 1.53 9.98 6.73
C GLU A 172 2.45 11.01 7.39
N GLY A 173 2.69 10.91 8.70
CA GLY A 173 3.49 11.90 9.42
C GLY A 173 2.84 13.28 9.36
N LYS A 174 3.52 14.23 8.70
CA LYS A 174 3.02 15.58 8.40
C LYS A 174 2.37 15.69 7.02
N TYR A 175 2.55 14.69 6.16
CA TYR A 175 2.00 14.69 4.82
C TYR A 175 0.50 14.41 4.87
N ARG A 176 -0.28 15.24 4.17
CA ARG A 176 -1.72 15.09 3.99
C ARG A 176 -2.02 15.20 2.52
N LYS A 177 -2.76 14.22 1.98
CA LYS A 177 -3.20 14.22 0.59
C LYS A 177 -4.64 13.78 0.52
N HIS A 178 -5.42 14.49 -0.28
CA HIS A 178 -6.75 14.07 -0.68
C HIS A 178 -6.78 14.09 -2.20
N SER A 179 -7.06 12.94 -2.82
CA SER A 179 -7.17 12.85 -4.27
C SER A 179 -8.25 11.87 -4.67
N PHE A 180 -8.79 12.07 -5.86
CA PHE A 180 -9.73 11.12 -6.45
C PHE A 180 -9.42 10.88 -7.93
N VAL A 181 -9.84 9.71 -8.40
CA VAL A 181 -9.65 9.25 -9.77
C VAL A 181 -10.99 8.79 -10.31
N GLU A 182 -11.39 9.36 -11.43
CA GLU A 182 -12.57 8.93 -12.19
C GLU A 182 -12.13 8.18 -13.44
N PHE A 183 -12.74 7.02 -13.70
CA PHE A 183 -12.40 6.17 -14.85
C PHE A 183 -13.51 6.23 -15.90
N ASP A 184 -13.20 6.79 -17.06
CA ASP A 184 -14.03 6.80 -18.26
C ASP A 184 -13.50 5.76 -19.26
N TYR A 185 -13.95 4.52 -19.07
CA TYR A 185 -13.55 3.40 -19.93
C TYR A 185 -14.11 3.48 -21.35
N ASP A 186 -15.14 4.28 -21.58
CA ASP A 186 -15.68 4.42 -22.94
C ASP A 186 -14.74 5.31 -23.78
N LYS A 187 -14.04 6.26 -23.13
CA LYS A 187 -12.96 7.04 -23.74
C LYS A 187 -11.56 6.45 -23.58
N GLY A 188 -11.39 5.43 -22.75
CA GLY A 188 -10.07 4.89 -22.39
C GLY A 188 -9.23 5.92 -21.60
N LEU A 189 -9.86 6.70 -20.72
CA LEU A 189 -9.19 7.74 -19.92
C LEU A 189 -9.50 7.61 -18.43
N ALA A 190 -8.51 7.96 -17.60
CA ALA A 190 -8.65 8.22 -16.18
C ALA A 190 -8.35 9.69 -15.87
N PHE A 191 -9.22 10.32 -15.09
CA PHE A 191 -9.10 11.70 -14.64
C PHE A 191 -8.65 11.71 -13.20
N PHE A 192 -7.38 12.02 -12.95
CA PHE A 192 -6.83 12.19 -11.62
C PHE A 192 -7.01 13.64 -11.17
N TYR A 193 -7.47 13.85 -9.94
CA TYR A 193 -7.57 15.15 -9.31
C TYR A 193 -6.93 15.12 -7.93
N ASN A 194 -6.04 16.08 -7.68
CA ASN A 194 -5.50 16.35 -6.34
C ASN A 194 -6.28 17.51 -5.73
N ASP A 195 -6.94 17.26 -4.61
CA ASP A 195 -7.73 18.26 -3.92
C ASP A 195 -6.88 19.30 -3.18
N VAL A 196 -5.65 18.96 -2.82
CA VAL A 196 -4.71 19.88 -2.17
C VAL A 196 -4.21 20.91 -3.18
N ASP A 197 -3.72 20.45 -4.33
CA ASP A 197 -3.11 21.33 -5.36
C ASP A 197 -4.13 21.84 -6.39
N LYS A 198 -5.38 21.35 -6.33
CA LYS A 198 -6.45 21.58 -7.32
C LYS A 198 -6.05 21.21 -8.75
N THR A 199 -5.01 20.39 -8.92
CA THR A 199 -4.51 19.96 -10.23
C THR A 199 -5.31 18.79 -10.77
N ARG A 200 -5.60 18.82 -12.07
CA ARG A 200 -6.20 17.71 -12.81
C ARG A 200 -5.21 17.15 -13.83
N LYS A 201 -5.18 15.83 -13.98
CA LYS A 201 -4.39 15.13 -15.00
C LYS A 201 -5.26 14.11 -15.71
N GLU A 202 -5.03 13.96 -17.01
CA GLU A 202 -5.68 12.94 -17.85
C GLU A 202 -4.64 11.86 -18.14
N ILE A 203 -5.03 10.60 -17.96
CA ILE A 203 -4.14 9.45 -18.07
C ILE A 203 -4.86 8.42 -18.95
N PRO A 204 -4.26 7.96 -20.07
CA PRO A 204 -4.85 6.88 -20.86
C PRO A 204 -4.84 5.55 -20.08
N ILE A 205 -5.90 4.75 -20.23
CA ILE A 205 -6.09 3.46 -19.56
C ILE A 205 -6.37 2.31 -20.53
#